data_AF-A0A8J7PU57-F1
#
_entry.id   AF-A0A8J7PU57-F1
#
_cell.length_a   1.000
_cell.length_b   1.000
_cell.length_c   1.000
_cell.angle_alpha   90.00
_cell.angle_beta   90.00
_cell.angle_gamma   90.00
#
_symmetry.space_group_name_H-M   'P 1'
#
loop_
_entity.id
_entity.type
_entity.pdbx_description
1 polymer ?
#
loop_
_entity_poly.entity_id
_entity_poly.type
_entity_poly.pdbx_seq_one_letter_code
_entity_poly.pdbx_strand_id
1 'polypeptide(L)'
;MEYALIAAVGVGVAVAAAGYAAYQASQARVWVVRVRGGVPQLVKGKVSQTVVAELAEVLQRHGVRGGAIYGLRRRGTVTLGFSRAIPANCRQALRNVWSMHAR
;
A
#
# COMPACT_ATOMS: atom_id res chain seq x y z
N MET A 1 -19.96 30.96 -22.54
CA MET A 1 -20.56 30.18 -21.42
C MET A 1 -20.44 28.66 -21.62
N GLU A 2 -20.37 28.14 -22.85
CA GLU A 2 -20.30 26.69 -23.13
C GLU A 2 -19.01 25.99 -22.61
N TYR A 3 -17.84 26.63 -22.69
CA TYR A 3 -16.58 26.03 -22.23
C TYR A 3 -16.52 25.78 -20.71
N ALA A 4 -17.22 26.59 -19.92
CA ALA A 4 -17.25 26.44 -18.46
C ALA A 4 -18.05 25.20 -18.04
N LEU A 5 -19.12 24.87 -18.77
CA LEU A 5 -19.94 23.69 -18.52
C LEU A 5 -19.17 22.40 -18.86
N ILE A 6 -18.47 22.40 -19.99
CA ILE A 6 -17.64 21.25 -20.43
C ILE A 6 -16.49 21.01 -19.44
N ALA A 7 -15.83 22.07 -18.96
CA ALA A 7 -14.77 21.97 -17.97
C ALA A 7 -15.28 21.42 -16.63
N ALA A 8 -16.43 21.89 -16.14
CA ALA A 8 -17.02 21.41 -14.88
C ALA A 8 -17.41 19.93 -14.95
N VAL A 9 -18.00 19.48 -16.06
CA VAL A 9 -18.33 18.06 -16.30
C VAL A 9 -17.06 17.22 -16.39
N GLY A 10 -16.05 17.68 -17.14
CA GLY A 10 -14.77 16.98 -17.25
C GLY A 10 -14.08 16.78 -15.90
N VAL A 11 -14.07 17.80 -15.05
CA VAL A 11 -13.53 17.71 -13.67
C VAL A 11 -14.35 16.73 -12.82
N GLY A 12 -15.68 16.80 -12.89
CA GLY A 12 -16.57 15.89 -12.17
C GLY A 12 -16.32 14.42 -12.51
N VAL A 13 -16.19 14.10 -13.80
CA VAL A 13 -15.88 12.73 -14.26
C VAL A 13 -14.50 12.28 -13.81
N ALA A 14 -13.48 13.15 -13.89
CA ALA A 14 -12.12 12.82 -13.43
C ALA A 14 -12.08 12.53 -11.92
N VAL A 15 -12.78 13.32 -11.10
CA VAL A 15 -12.87 13.11 -9.65
C VAL A 15 -13.60 11.81 -9.33
N ALA A 16 -14.74 11.54 -9.99
CA ALA A 16 -15.50 10.30 -9.80
C ALA A 16 -14.68 9.06 -10.20
N ALA A 17 -13.97 9.12 -11.34
CA ALA A 17 -13.11 8.04 -11.80
C ALA A 17 -11.93 7.80 -10.83
N ALA A 18 -11.30 8.86 -10.34
CA ALA A 18 -10.23 8.77 -9.34
C ALA A 18 -10.74 8.18 -8.01
N GLY A 19 -11.93 8.59 -7.56
CA GLY A 19 -12.59 8.06 -6.37
C GLY A 19 -12.92 6.57 -6.51
N TYR A 20 -13.49 6.17 -7.64
CA TYR A 20 -13.82 4.78 -7.93
C TYR A 20 -12.57 3.90 -8.02
N ALA A 21 -11.51 4.38 -8.68
CA ALA A 21 -10.22 3.69 -8.74
C ALA A 21 -9.58 3.52 -7.36
N ALA A 22 -9.64 4.56 -6.51
CA ALA A 22 -9.15 4.49 -5.14
C ALA A 22 -9.96 3.50 -4.28
N TYR A 23 -11.28 3.46 -4.46
CA TYR A 23 -12.17 2.52 -3.80
C TYR A 23 -11.84 1.06 -4.18
N GLN A 24 -11.73 0.77 -5.47
CA GLN A 24 -11.33 -0.56 -5.97
C GLN A 24 -9.93 -0.97 -5.47
N ALA A 25 -8.97 -0.04 -5.47
CA ALA A 25 -7.64 -0.30 -4.93
C ALA A 25 -7.64 -0.55 -3.41
N SER A 26 -8.64 -0.04 -2.68
CA SER A 26 -8.80 -0.29 -1.25
C SER A 26 -9.42 -1.66 -0.96
N GLN A 27 -10.34 -2.11 -1.82
CA GLN A 27 -10.99 -3.43 -1.75
C GLN A 27 -9.98 -4.57 -1.97
N ALA A 28 -8.97 -4.36 -2.81
CA ALA A 28 -7.90 -5.33 -3.04
C ALA A 28 -6.95 -5.53 -1.84
N ARG A 29 -7.03 -4.68 -0.79
CA ARG A 29 -6.14 -4.75 0.38
C ARG A 29 -6.63 -5.79 1.38
N VAL A 30 -5.99 -6.95 1.39
CA VAL A 30 -6.29 -8.05 2.33
C VAL A 30 -5.76 -7.78 3.74
N TRP A 31 -4.64 -7.10 3.85
CA TRP A 31 -4.08 -6.65 5.13
C TRP A 31 -3.30 -5.35 4.96
N VAL A 32 -3.12 -4.61 6.05
CA VAL A 32 -2.41 -3.34 6.06
C VAL A 32 -1.54 -3.26 7.31
N VAL A 33 -0.24 -3.06 7.12
CA VAL A 33 0.72 -2.77 8.18
C VAL A 33 1.12 -1.31 8.06
N ARG A 34 0.86 -0.51 9.10
CA ARG A 34 1.23 0.90 9.16
C ARG A 34 2.49 1.05 10.01
N VAL A 35 3.45 1.82 9.53
CA VAL A 35 4.67 2.16 10.25
C VAL A 35 4.48 3.51 10.92
N ARG A 36 4.67 3.58 12.23
CA ARG A 36 4.66 4.82 13.03
C ARG A 36 5.88 4.85 13.93
N GLY A 37 6.70 5.87 13.81
CA GLY A 37 7.94 5.98 14.59
C GLY A 37 8.92 4.83 14.36
N GLY A 38 8.89 4.19 13.18
CA GLY A 38 9.69 2.99 12.88
C GLY A 38 9.09 1.68 13.39
N VAL A 39 7.94 1.71 14.06
CA VAL A 39 7.25 0.52 14.56
C VAL A 39 6.14 0.11 13.58
N PRO A 40 6.22 -1.06 12.95
CA PRO A 40 5.13 -1.59 12.14
C PRO A 40 4.00 -2.12 13.03
N GLN A 41 2.77 -1.71 12.70
CA GLN A 41 1.55 -2.10 13.39
C GLN A 41 0.55 -2.63 12.37
N LEU A 42 0.01 -3.83 12.61
CA LEU A 42 -1.06 -4.38 11.79
C LEU A 42 -2.36 -3.63 12.09
N VAL A 43 -2.91 -2.91 11.10
CA VAL A 43 -4.13 -2.10 11.26
C VAL A 43 -5.35 -2.71 10.57
N LYS A 44 -5.15 -3.67 9.66
CA LYS A 44 -6.23 -4.38 8.97
C LYS A 44 -5.77 -5.78 8.56
N GLY A 45 -6.68 -6.74 8.62
CA GLY A 45 -6.48 -8.09 8.11
C GLY A 45 -5.61 -8.96 9.02
N LYS A 46 -5.08 -10.04 8.46
CA LYS A 46 -4.21 -10.99 9.16
C LYS A 46 -2.92 -11.19 8.36
N VAL A 47 -1.80 -11.13 9.07
CA VAL A 47 -0.47 -11.47 8.57
C VAL A 47 0.31 -12.10 9.73
N SER A 48 1.23 -13.02 9.44
CA SER A 48 2.04 -13.66 10.48
C SER A 48 2.88 -12.62 11.22
N GLN A 49 2.99 -12.74 12.55
CA GLN A 49 3.85 -11.87 13.35
C GLN A 49 5.32 -11.99 12.94
N THR A 50 5.77 -13.18 12.53
CA THR A 50 7.14 -13.40 12.00
C THR A 50 7.40 -12.52 10.77
N VAL A 51 6.45 -12.47 9.84
CA VAL A 51 6.55 -11.60 8.66
C VAL A 51 6.60 -10.13 9.08
N VAL A 52 5.79 -9.71 10.05
CA VAL A 52 5.82 -8.32 10.55
C VAL A 52 7.17 -7.99 11.17
N ALA A 53 7.76 -8.91 11.93
CA ALA A 53 9.07 -8.74 12.55
C ALA A 53 10.17 -8.59 11.49
N GLU A 54 10.21 -9.45 10.48
CA GLU A 54 11.21 -9.35 9.41
C GLU A 54 11.03 -8.08 8.56
N LEU A 55 9.79 -7.66 8.30
CA LEU A 55 9.52 -6.37 7.67
C LEU A 55 10.01 -5.22 8.57
N ALA A 56 9.87 -5.32 9.89
CA ALA A 56 10.37 -4.33 10.85
C ALA A 56 11.89 -4.18 10.74
N GLU A 57 12.63 -5.27 10.66
CA GLU A 57 14.09 -5.25 10.52
C GLU A 57 14.54 -4.54 9.23
N VAL A 58 13.85 -4.79 8.11
CA VAL A 58 14.14 -4.09 6.86
C VAL A 58 13.82 -2.60 6.97
N LEU A 59 12.68 -2.24 7.57
CA LEU A 59 12.30 -0.84 7.78
C LEU A 59 13.32 -0.10 8.65
N GLN A 60 13.80 -0.74 9.73
CA GLN A 60 14.82 -0.20 10.61
C GLN A 60 16.16 -0.01 9.91
N ARG A 61 16.63 -1.03 9.16
CA ARG A 61 17.88 -0.95 8.38
C ARG A 61 17.89 0.20 7.38
N HIS A 62 16.74 0.50 6.79
CA HIS A 62 16.58 1.60 5.84
C HIS A 62 16.16 2.93 6.49
N GLY A 63 16.08 3.02 7.82
CA GLY A 63 15.72 4.24 8.55
C GLY A 63 14.28 4.72 8.31
N VAL A 64 13.37 3.82 7.89
CA VAL A 64 11.99 4.17 7.54
C VAL A 64 11.17 4.34 8.81
N ARG A 65 10.82 5.60 9.13
CA ARG A 65 10.05 5.93 10.33
C ARG A 65 8.53 5.93 10.11
N GLY A 66 8.07 5.94 8.86
CA GLY A 66 6.66 6.10 8.56
C GLY A 66 6.26 5.51 7.21
N GLY A 67 4.98 5.16 7.10
CA GLY A 67 4.38 4.67 5.86
C GLY A 67 3.38 3.56 6.09
N ALA A 68 2.98 2.90 5.02
CA ALA A 68 2.15 1.71 5.08
C ALA A 68 2.56 0.70 4.02
N ILE A 69 2.46 -0.57 4.40
CA ILE A 69 2.66 -1.75 3.56
C ILE A 69 1.29 -2.43 3.46
N TYR A 70 0.91 -2.81 2.25
CA TYR A 70 -0.40 -3.40 1.97
C TYR A 70 -0.20 -4.79 1.36
N GLY A 71 -0.97 -5.78 1.78
CA GLY A 71 -1.16 -7.00 1.03
C GLY A 71 -2.25 -6.78 -0.02
N LEU A 72 -1.91 -6.85 -1.29
CA LEU A 72 -2.84 -6.72 -2.41
C LEU A 72 -3.12 -8.09 -3.02
N ARG A 73 -4.38 -8.52 -2.96
CA ARG A 73 -4.81 -9.75 -3.63
C ARG A 73 -4.86 -9.50 -5.14
N ARG A 74 -4.06 -10.24 -5.91
CA ARG A 74 -4.03 -10.24 -7.38
C ARG A 74 -4.03 -11.68 -7.88
N ARG A 75 -5.03 -12.05 -8.70
CA ARG A 75 -5.10 -13.35 -9.41
C ARG A 75 -4.75 -14.57 -8.54
N GLY A 76 -5.32 -14.63 -7.33
CA GLY A 76 -5.11 -15.75 -6.40
C GLY A 76 -3.89 -15.62 -5.48
N THR A 77 -2.95 -14.71 -5.76
CA THR A 77 -1.78 -14.47 -4.91
C THR A 77 -1.89 -13.14 -4.16
N VAL A 78 -1.13 -13.00 -3.07
CA VAL A 78 -1.01 -11.74 -2.33
C VAL A 78 0.35 -11.13 -2.67
N THR A 79 0.32 -9.88 -3.13
CA THR A 79 1.50 -9.10 -3.53
C THR A 79 1.67 -7.89 -2.62
N LEU A 80 2.89 -7.39 -2.43
CA LEU A 80 3.10 -6.19 -1.62
C LEU A 80 2.82 -4.90 -2.40
N GLY A 81 2.03 -4.02 -1.79
CA GLY A 81 1.90 -2.62 -2.13
C GLY A 81 2.53 -1.74 -1.05
N PHE A 82 2.93 -0.52 -1.42
CA PHE A 82 3.59 0.41 -0.51
C PHE A 82 3.02 1.82 -0.64
N SER A 83 2.91 2.53 0.48
CA SER A 83 2.64 3.96 0.48
C SER A 83 3.82 4.74 -0.09
N ARG A 84 3.58 5.97 -0.54
CA ARG A 84 4.64 6.86 -1.05
C ARG A 84 5.76 7.14 -0.04
N ALA A 85 5.46 7.07 1.26
CA ALA A 85 6.44 7.27 2.33
C ALA A 85 7.49 6.14 2.46
N ILE A 86 7.25 4.98 1.83
CA ILE A 86 8.24 3.90 1.78
C ILE A 86 9.19 4.14 0.59
N PRO A 87 10.50 4.35 0.84
CA PRO A 87 11.50 4.61 -0.21
C PRO A 87 11.63 3.47 -1.22
N ALA A 88 11.92 3.78 -2.48
CA ALA A 88 11.99 2.77 -3.55
C ALA A 88 13.07 1.70 -3.31
N ASN A 89 14.23 2.09 -2.78
CA ASN A 89 15.31 1.19 -2.39
C ASN A 89 14.89 0.17 -1.31
N CYS A 90 14.00 0.56 -0.39
CA CYS A 90 13.47 -0.31 0.66
C CYS A 90 12.42 -1.30 0.11
N ARG A 91 11.62 -0.90 -0.90
CA ARG A 91 10.52 -1.71 -1.45
C ARG A 91 10.98 -3.07 -1.96
N GLN A 92 12.15 -3.15 -2.59
CA GLN A 92 12.64 -4.41 -3.15
C GLN A 92 13.05 -5.38 -2.03
N ALA A 93 13.73 -4.90 -0.99
CA ALA A 93 14.07 -5.73 0.17
C ALA A 93 12.80 -6.27 0.87
N LEU A 94 11.77 -5.44 1.03
CA LEU A 94 10.48 -5.86 1.60
C LEU A 94 9.78 -6.92 0.73
N ARG A 95 9.87 -6.81 -0.61
CA ARG A 95 9.34 -7.84 -1.52
C ARG A 95 10.10 -9.16 -1.42
N ASN A 96 11.42 -9.10 -1.27
CA ASN A 96 12.24 -10.30 -1.11
C ASN A 96 11.85 -11.05 0.17
N VAL A 97 11.70 -10.35 1.30
CA VAL A 97 11.16 -10.93 2.54
C VAL A 97 9.82 -11.60 2.30
N TRP A 98 8.87 -10.89 1.68
CA TRP A 98 7.55 -11.46 1.39
C TRP A 98 7.60 -12.71 0.51
N SER A 99 8.48 -12.75 -0.49
CA SER A 99 8.65 -13.91 -1.37
C SER A 99 9.18 -15.16 -0.65
N MET A 100 9.83 -15.00 0.51
CA MET A 100 10.28 -16.13 1.35
C MET A 100 9.13 -16.73 2.16
N HIS A 101 8.14 -15.91 2.56
CA HIS A 101 7.02 -16.32 3.42
C HIS A 101 5.72 -16.66 2.67
N ALA A 102 5.51 -16.09 1.49
CA ALA A 102 4.25 -16.20 0.75
C ALA A 102 4.19 -17.38 -0.22
N ARG A 103 4.95 -18.44 0.05
CA ARG A 103 4.92 -19.70 -0.72
C ARG A 103 3.71 -20.54 -0.36
#